data_AF-A0A957L2U2-F1
#
_entry.id   AF-A0A957L2U2-F1
#
_cell.length_a   1.000
_cell.length_b   1.000
_cell.length_c   1.000
_cell.angle_alpha   90.00
_cell.angle_beta   90.00
_cell.angle_gamma   90.00
#
_symmetry.space_group_name_H-M   'P 1'
#
loop_
_entity.id
_entity.type
_entity.pdbx_description
1 polymer ?
#
loop_
_entity_poly.entity_id
_entity_poly.type
_entity_poly.pdbx_seq_one_letter_code
_entity_poly.pdbx_strand_id
1 'polypeptide(L)'
;VLVRPLQDQFGVGGNTNMGTIERGNDVIIHDVRVDVSATEAFVIDSFQPMPDISGEVTLTIDDAGSRLTVMVTNNSDLTIENASILFGYQLLGIGNLEPGQSETISAELNSLSAPTSTDMSSYTAYGVNSPLIATRYEEIIYGTASDYGRFDDANTQSRYQLMQSLHANIYGGEAVKIPQETVTLIGWTTQPQVEVGIDARESEVQATTLYFIELPFNQSIEAAANLTIDQGLWSFDIRDSSGIYNPSPFDLEMSNGWIEFEFTPWSTFQSLDVDGLDVVMALPLGEYYAGQEMPTVSLWDWQEGAWIKLDDATWGVNRIDEYERYVNNIGSVRIRISYTGFTSIRVREIQPILYGDL
;
A
#
# COMPACT_ATOMS: atom_id res chain seq x y z
N VAL A 1 27.17 -9.49 -4.01
CA VAL A 1 26.06 -10.06 -4.81
C VAL A 1 25.86 -11.51 -4.43
N LEU A 2 24.63 -11.93 -4.18
CA LEU A 2 24.24 -13.32 -3.96
C LEU A 2 23.40 -13.78 -5.17
N VAL A 3 23.72 -14.93 -5.73
CA VAL A 3 22.97 -15.51 -6.85
C VAL A 3 22.54 -16.93 -6.50
N ARG A 4 21.30 -17.27 -6.83
CA ARG A 4 20.73 -18.63 -6.70
C ARG A 4 19.75 -18.90 -7.85
N PRO A 5 19.63 -20.14 -8.34
CA PRO A 5 18.53 -20.50 -9.22
C PRO A 5 17.19 -20.27 -8.50
N LEU A 6 16.20 -19.80 -9.23
CA LEU A 6 14.82 -19.77 -8.74
C LEU A 6 14.37 -21.24 -8.63
N GLN A 7 14.18 -21.72 -7.40
CA GLN A 7 13.74 -23.10 -7.19
C GLN A 7 12.23 -23.17 -7.43
N ASP A 8 11.83 -24.03 -8.36
CA ASP A 8 10.49 -24.00 -8.93
C ASP A 8 9.41 -24.60 -8.03
N GLN A 9 9.71 -25.06 -6.80
CA GLN A 9 8.71 -25.81 -6.03
C GLN A 9 8.65 -25.57 -4.52
N PHE A 10 7.42 -25.26 -4.10
CA PHE A 10 6.61 -26.05 -3.17
C PHE A 10 6.77 -27.60 -3.36
N GLY A 11 7.98 -28.16 -3.23
CA GLY A 11 8.18 -29.60 -2.96
C GLY A 11 8.84 -30.56 -3.98
N VAL A 12 9.17 -30.23 -5.24
CA VAL A 12 9.82 -31.20 -6.17
C VAL A 12 10.81 -30.54 -7.16
N GLY A 13 12.06 -31.01 -7.16
CA GLY A 13 12.99 -30.83 -8.28
C GLY A 13 13.94 -29.63 -8.13
N GLY A 14 15.10 -29.88 -7.54
CA GLY A 14 16.22 -28.93 -7.58
C GLY A 14 16.65 -28.67 -9.03
N ASN A 15 16.95 -27.41 -9.34
CA ASN A 15 17.41 -27.01 -10.66
C ASN A 15 18.74 -27.73 -10.99
N THR A 16 18.71 -28.74 -11.86
CA THR A 16 19.88 -29.55 -12.29
C THR A 16 20.62 -28.95 -13.49
N ASN A 17 20.18 -27.79 -13.99
CA ASN A 17 20.66 -27.21 -15.24
C ASN A 17 21.83 -26.24 -15.05
N MET A 18 22.52 -26.28 -13.92
CA MET A 18 23.67 -25.44 -13.59
C MET A 18 24.79 -26.29 -12.99
N GLY A 19 26.03 -25.99 -13.36
CA GLY A 19 27.22 -26.69 -12.85
C GLY A 19 27.72 -26.13 -11.53
N THR A 20 28.21 -24.87 -11.54
CA THR A 20 28.86 -24.25 -10.37
C THR A 20 28.63 -22.75 -10.36
N ILE A 21 28.52 -22.16 -9.16
CA ILE A 21 28.55 -20.70 -8.97
C ILE A 21 29.92 -20.33 -8.41
N GLU A 22 30.69 -19.56 -9.17
CA GLU A 22 31.95 -18.99 -8.73
C GLU A 22 31.71 -17.60 -8.16
N ARG A 23 32.33 -17.30 -7.00
CA ARG A 23 32.19 -16.02 -6.31
C ARG A 23 33.57 -15.42 -6.09
N GLY A 24 33.92 -14.44 -6.92
CA GLY A 24 35.15 -13.65 -6.82
C GLY A 24 34.82 -12.15 -6.82
N ASN A 25 35.55 -11.38 -7.62
CA ASN A 25 35.15 -10.00 -7.94
C ASN A 25 33.86 -9.98 -8.75
N ASP A 26 33.71 -10.96 -9.65
CA ASP A 26 32.50 -11.24 -10.40
C ASP A 26 31.81 -12.49 -9.82
N VAL A 27 30.50 -12.59 -10.05
CA VAL A 27 29.75 -13.82 -9.80
C VAL A 27 29.46 -14.49 -11.13
N ILE A 28 30.04 -15.66 -11.35
CA ILE A 28 29.92 -16.40 -12.61
C ILE A 28 29.10 -17.66 -12.38
N ILE A 29 28.08 -17.87 -13.21
CA ILE A 29 27.28 -19.08 -13.23
C ILE A 29 27.78 -19.96 -14.38
N HIS A 30 28.41 -21.08 -14.04
CA HIS A 30 28.99 -22.02 -15.00
C HIS A 30 28.00 -23.12 -15.39
N ASP A 31 28.17 -23.61 -16.64
CA ASP A 31 27.44 -24.75 -17.21
C ASP A 31 25.90 -24.61 -17.16
N VAL A 32 25.39 -23.40 -17.39
CA VAL A 32 23.94 -23.19 -17.54
C VAL A 32 23.47 -23.86 -18.84
N ARG A 33 22.63 -24.89 -18.71
CA ARG A 33 22.07 -25.64 -19.83
C ARG A 33 20.69 -25.09 -20.15
N VAL A 34 20.56 -24.44 -21.31
CA VAL A 34 19.30 -23.92 -21.83
C VAL A 34 19.04 -24.59 -23.18
N ASP A 35 17.89 -25.23 -23.34
CA ASP A 35 17.44 -25.76 -24.64
C ASP A 35 16.81 -24.65 -25.50
N VAL A 36 16.57 -24.91 -26.78
CA VAL A 36 15.89 -23.96 -27.67
C VAL A 36 14.51 -23.63 -27.10
N SER A 37 14.23 -22.32 -26.95
CA SER A 37 13.00 -21.80 -26.36
C SER A 37 12.80 -22.12 -24.87
N ALA A 38 13.83 -22.61 -24.16
CA ALA A 38 13.79 -22.76 -22.72
C ALA A 38 14.13 -21.44 -21.99
N THR A 39 13.62 -21.30 -20.79
CA THR A 39 13.92 -20.17 -19.89
C THR A 39 14.53 -20.74 -18.62
N GLU A 40 15.66 -20.17 -18.20
CA GLU A 40 16.28 -20.46 -16.90
C GLU A 40 16.19 -19.20 -16.03
N ALA A 41 15.68 -19.36 -14.81
CA ALA A 41 15.43 -18.26 -13.89
C ALA A 41 16.41 -18.28 -12.72
N PHE A 42 16.92 -17.10 -12.38
CA PHE A 42 17.84 -16.88 -11.27
C PHE A 42 17.35 -15.71 -10.43
N VAL A 43 17.63 -15.76 -9.13
CA VAL A 43 17.43 -14.67 -8.20
C VAL A 43 18.79 -14.09 -7.83
N ILE A 44 18.92 -12.78 -7.97
CA ILE A 44 20.11 -12.02 -7.63
C ILE A 44 19.74 -11.06 -6.50
N ASP A 45 20.36 -11.24 -5.33
CA ASP A 45 20.24 -10.31 -4.21
C ASP A 45 21.53 -9.46 -4.16
N SER A 46 21.41 -8.15 -4.28
CA SER A 46 22.54 -7.23 -4.25
C SER A 46 22.19 -5.89 -3.62
N PHE A 47 23.22 -5.17 -3.16
CA PHE A 47 23.10 -3.79 -2.72
C PHE A 47 23.63 -2.90 -3.83
N GLN A 48 22.79 -2.01 -4.33
CA GLN A 48 23.15 -1.02 -5.34
C GLN A 48 22.92 0.38 -4.76
N PRO A 49 23.71 1.39 -5.18
CA PRO A 49 23.41 2.76 -4.82
C PRO A 49 22.02 3.12 -5.33
N MET A 50 21.27 3.83 -4.48
CA MET A 50 20.00 4.42 -4.90
C MET A 50 20.26 5.45 -6.02
N PRO A 51 19.39 5.58 -7.03
CA PRO A 51 19.44 6.71 -7.94
C PRO A 51 19.44 8.02 -7.17
N ASP A 52 20.15 9.03 -7.68
CA ASP A 52 20.20 10.35 -7.05
C ASP A 52 18.86 11.06 -7.21
N ILE A 53 17.94 10.77 -6.30
CA ILE A 53 16.64 11.41 -6.16
C ILE A 53 16.65 12.20 -4.86
N SER A 54 16.35 13.49 -4.96
CA SER A 54 16.13 14.34 -3.80
C SER A 54 14.66 14.72 -3.70
N GLY A 55 14.16 14.92 -2.49
CA GLY A 55 12.84 15.46 -2.30
C GLY A 55 12.68 16.11 -0.94
N GLU A 56 11.66 16.93 -0.85
CA GLU A 56 11.19 17.52 0.38
C GLU A 56 9.69 17.31 0.46
N VAL A 57 9.26 16.79 1.59
CA VAL A 57 7.84 16.65 1.89
C VAL A 57 7.52 17.59 3.04
N THR A 58 6.46 18.36 2.88
CA THR A 58 5.88 19.19 3.93
C THR A 58 4.44 18.75 4.17
N LEU A 59 4.13 18.35 5.40
CA LEU A 59 2.76 18.25 5.87
C LEU A 59 2.41 19.54 6.60
N THR A 60 1.42 20.27 6.09
CA THR A 60 0.82 21.44 6.74
C THR A 60 -0.54 21.05 7.27
N ILE A 61 -0.81 21.38 8.54
CA ILE A 61 -2.13 21.21 9.13
C ILE A 61 -2.54 22.55 9.72
N ASP A 62 -3.70 23.03 9.32
CA ASP A 62 -4.28 24.30 9.74
C ASP A 62 -5.82 24.19 9.87
N ASP A 63 -6.50 25.30 10.18
CA ASP A 63 -7.96 25.35 10.31
C ASP A 63 -8.71 24.98 9.01
N ALA A 64 -8.06 25.02 7.84
CA ALA A 64 -8.63 24.64 6.56
C ALA A 64 -8.47 23.14 6.26
N GLY A 65 -7.63 22.43 7.03
CA GLY A 65 -7.42 20.99 6.96
C GLY A 65 -5.95 20.62 6.85
N SER A 66 -5.70 19.36 6.50
CA SER A 66 -4.35 18.84 6.29
C SER A 66 -3.99 18.83 4.80
N ARG A 67 -2.85 19.40 4.44
CA ARG A 67 -2.29 19.39 3.09
C ARG A 67 -0.90 18.76 3.08
N LEU A 68 -0.70 17.79 2.21
CA LEU A 68 0.61 17.25 1.89
C LEU A 68 1.15 17.94 0.63
N THR A 69 2.33 18.53 0.72
CA THR A 69 3.09 19.05 -0.42
C THR A 69 4.38 18.27 -0.57
N VAL A 70 4.64 17.78 -1.78
CA VAL A 70 5.84 17.00 -2.10
C VAL A 70 6.54 17.65 -3.26
N MET A 71 7.80 18.03 -3.05
CA MET A 71 8.73 18.41 -4.09
C MET A 71 9.70 17.25 -4.31
N VAL A 72 9.83 16.80 -5.55
CA VAL A 72 10.77 15.76 -5.94
C VAL A 72 11.63 16.25 -7.10
N THR A 73 12.91 15.89 -7.08
CA THR A 73 13.87 16.19 -8.15
C THR A 73 14.65 14.93 -8.49
N ASN A 74 14.68 14.61 -9.77
CA ASN A 74 15.52 13.55 -10.29
C ASN A 74 16.88 14.11 -10.70
N ASN A 75 17.89 13.92 -9.87
CA ASN A 75 19.27 14.34 -10.15
C ASN A 75 20.07 13.22 -10.86
N SER A 76 19.45 12.06 -11.09
CA SER A 76 20.06 10.93 -11.79
C SER A 76 20.01 11.10 -13.31
N ASP A 77 20.65 10.18 -14.02
CA ASP A 77 20.60 10.03 -15.47
C ASP A 77 19.46 9.10 -15.95
N LEU A 78 18.65 8.57 -15.02
CA LEU A 78 17.52 7.69 -15.32
C LEU A 78 16.26 8.51 -15.59
N THR A 79 15.42 8.06 -16.52
CA THR A 79 14.01 8.50 -16.55
C THR A 79 13.20 7.62 -15.60
N ILE A 80 12.53 8.21 -14.61
CA ILE A 80 11.62 7.48 -13.72
C ILE A 80 10.21 7.54 -14.33
N GLU A 81 9.77 6.42 -14.91
CA GLU A 81 8.50 6.31 -15.63
C GLU A 81 7.33 6.08 -14.66
N ASN A 82 6.18 6.69 -14.94
CA ASN A 82 4.96 6.60 -14.13
C ASN A 82 5.22 6.84 -12.63
N ALA A 83 6.10 7.80 -12.34
CA ALA A 83 6.43 8.22 -11.00
C ALA A 83 5.16 8.65 -10.26
N SER A 84 5.02 8.18 -9.03
CA SER A 84 3.88 8.43 -8.17
C SER A 84 4.34 8.54 -6.72
N ILE A 85 3.65 9.36 -5.93
CA ILE A 85 3.87 9.47 -4.49
C ILE A 85 2.88 8.57 -3.76
N LEU A 86 3.41 7.69 -2.93
CA LEU A 86 2.67 6.92 -1.95
C LEU A 86 2.70 7.62 -0.60
N PHE A 87 1.53 7.81 0.01
CA PHE A 87 1.40 8.36 1.37
C PHE A 87 0.18 7.74 2.05
N GLY A 88 0.36 7.08 3.19
CA GLY A 88 -0.72 6.37 3.88
C GLY A 88 -1.41 5.35 2.97
N TYR A 89 -2.66 5.65 2.58
CA TYR A 89 -3.50 4.87 1.64
C TYR A 89 -3.75 5.57 0.31
N GLN A 90 -2.86 6.49 -0.07
CA GLN A 90 -3.05 7.35 -1.23
C GLN A 90 -1.89 7.22 -2.20
N LEU A 91 -2.23 7.35 -3.49
CA LEU A 91 -1.29 7.39 -4.60
C LEU A 91 -1.53 8.69 -5.37
N LEU A 92 -0.50 9.51 -5.51
CA LEU A 92 -0.56 10.77 -6.24
C LEU A 92 0.36 10.65 -7.46
N GLY A 93 -0.23 10.54 -8.65
CA GLY A 93 0.53 10.43 -9.90
C GLY A 93 1.30 11.72 -10.21
N ILE A 94 2.59 11.59 -10.50
CA ILE A 94 3.45 12.67 -11.02
C ILE A 94 3.57 12.55 -12.55
N GLY A 95 3.64 11.32 -13.06
CA GLY A 95 3.95 11.03 -14.47
C GLY A 95 5.42 10.68 -14.64
N ASN A 96 5.99 10.91 -15.82
CA ASN A 96 7.42 10.64 -16.02
C ASN A 96 8.27 11.76 -15.42
N LEU A 97 9.33 11.38 -14.70
CA LEU A 97 10.31 12.28 -14.12
C LEU A 97 11.65 12.09 -14.83
N GLU A 98 11.93 12.95 -15.81
CA GLU A 98 13.14 12.92 -16.65
C GLU A 98 14.40 13.32 -15.87
N PRO A 99 15.61 13.00 -16.38
CA PRO A 99 16.86 13.49 -15.80
C PRO A 99 16.90 15.01 -15.62
N GLY A 100 17.18 15.47 -14.40
CA GLY A 100 17.22 16.87 -14.01
C GLY A 100 15.86 17.53 -13.78
N GLN A 101 14.75 16.81 -13.96
CA GLN A 101 13.40 17.36 -13.77
C GLN A 101 13.06 17.45 -12.28
N SER A 102 12.32 18.51 -11.93
CA SER A 102 11.72 18.67 -10.61
C SER A 102 10.22 18.87 -10.76
N GLU A 103 9.46 18.21 -9.90
CA GLU A 103 8.01 18.31 -9.84
C GLU A 103 7.55 18.65 -8.42
N THR A 104 6.43 19.38 -8.32
CA THR A 104 5.78 19.66 -7.04
C THR A 104 4.32 19.28 -7.14
N ILE A 105 3.89 18.39 -6.24
CA ILE A 105 2.51 17.95 -6.12
C ILE A 105 1.96 18.33 -4.76
N SER A 106 0.65 18.58 -4.68
CA SER A 106 -0.02 18.84 -3.41
C SER A 106 -1.39 18.17 -3.38
N ALA A 107 -1.77 17.66 -2.21
CA ALA A 107 -3.05 17.00 -1.99
C ALA A 107 -3.64 17.38 -0.63
N GLU A 108 -4.94 17.66 -0.60
CA GLU A 108 -5.71 17.87 0.63
C GLU A 108 -6.12 16.52 1.20
N LEU A 109 -5.70 16.17 2.42
CA LEU A 109 -5.96 14.85 3.01
C LEU A 109 -7.45 14.60 3.32
N ASN A 110 -8.22 15.66 3.56
CA ASN A 110 -9.67 15.58 3.81
C ASN A 110 -10.51 15.18 2.57
N SER A 111 -9.93 15.30 1.36
CA SER A 111 -10.59 15.00 0.07
C SER A 111 -10.23 13.62 -0.48
N LEU A 112 -9.26 12.97 0.15
CA LEU A 112 -8.69 11.71 -0.30
C LEU A 112 -9.58 10.55 0.15
N SER A 113 -10.69 10.35 -0.57
CA SER A 113 -11.56 9.19 -0.38
C SER A 113 -10.80 7.89 -0.62
N ALA A 114 -11.15 6.83 0.13
CA ALA A 114 -10.71 5.48 -0.18
C ALA A 114 -10.93 5.15 -1.68
N PRO A 115 -10.00 4.42 -2.32
CA PRO A 115 -10.16 3.93 -3.67
C PRO A 115 -11.55 3.42 -4.00
N THR A 116 -12.22 4.02 -5.00
CA THR A 116 -13.35 3.36 -5.65
C THR A 116 -12.79 2.22 -6.48
N SER A 117 -12.72 1.01 -5.93
CA SER A 117 -12.48 -0.17 -6.76
C SER A 117 -13.78 -0.44 -7.53
N THR A 118 -13.92 0.20 -8.69
CA THR A 118 -15.10 0.00 -9.53
C THR A 118 -15.05 -1.33 -10.26
N ASP A 119 -13.87 -1.95 -10.44
CA ASP A 119 -13.75 -3.17 -11.26
C ASP A 119 -12.51 -4.03 -10.90
N MET A 120 -12.34 -4.42 -9.63
CA MET A 120 -11.49 -5.59 -9.35
C MET A 120 -12.31 -6.87 -9.45
N SER A 121 -12.15 -7.58 -10.56
CA SER A 121 -12.51 -9.00 -10.63
C SER A 121 -11.85 -9.71 -9.46
N SER A 122 -12.65 -10.46 -8.71
CA SER A 122 -12.36 -11.19 -7.46
C SER A 122 -11.23 -12.23 -7.48
N TYR A 123 -10.30 -12.14 -8.43
CA TYR A 123 -9.29 -13.16 -8.70
C TYR A 123 -7.85 -12.80 -8.27
N THR A 124 -7.54 -11.58 -7.81
CA THR A 124 -6.14 -11.16 -7.56
C THR A 124 -5.87 -10.48 -6.22
N ALA A 125 -6.89 -10.16 -5.41
CA ALA A 125 -6.73 -9.53 -4.10
C ALA A 125 -6.49 -10.58 -3.00
N TYR A 126 -5.29 -11.14 -2.96
CA TYR A 126 -4.86 -12.12 -1.97
C TYR A 126 -4.00 -11.45 -0.89
N GLY A 127 -4.37 -11.61 0.39
CA GLY A 127 -3.48 -11.43 1.56
C GLY A 127 -2.89 -10.03 1.79
N VAL A 128 -3.62 -8.97 1.49
CA VAL A 128 -3.02 -7.65 1.34
C VAL A 128 -2.86 -6.94 2.70
N ASN A 129 -1.66 -7.01 3.30
CA ASN A 129 -1.24 -6.07 4.36
C ASN A 129 -0.70 -4.73 3.81
N SER A 130 -0.85 -4.49 2.50
CA SER A 130 -0.54 -3.23 1.81
C SER A 130 -1.68 -2.89 0.83
N PRO A 131 -2.87 -2.49 1.32
CA PRO A 131 -4.09 -2.32 0.51
C PRO A 131 -3.88 -1.47 -0.74
N LEU A 132 -2.89 -0.57 -0.74
CA LEU A 132 -2.59 0.31 -1.87
C LEU A 132 -2.08 -0.38 -3.13
N ILE A 133 -1.13 -1.31 -3.02
CA ILE A 133 -0.57 -1.98 -4.20
C ILE A 133 -1.68 -2.82 -4.86
N ALA A 134 -2.59 -3.38 -4.07
CA ALA A 134 -3.72 -4.15 -4.58
C ALA A 134 -4.84 -3.28 -5.20
N THR A 135 -5.10 -2.06 -4.70
CA THR A 135 -6.20 -1.22 -5.22
C THR A 135 -5.80 -0.26 -6.32
N ARG A 136 -4.49 -0.05 -6.54
CA ARG A 136 -3.93 0.97 -7.45
C ARG A 136 -2.86 0.46 -8.41
N TYR A 137 -2.74 -0.85 -8.59
CA TYR A 137 -1.75 -1.44 -9.51
C TYR A 137 -1.82 -0.82 -10.92
N GLU A 138 -3.02 -0.48 -11.39
CA GLU A 138 -3.22 0.12 -12.71
C GLU A 138 -2.56 1.50 -12.80
N GLU A 139 -2.78 2.35 -11.80
CA GLU A 139 -2.20 3.69 -11.76
C GLU A 139 -0.67 3.62 -11.66
N ILE A 140 -0.13 2.66 -10.90
CA ILE A 140 1.32 2.45 -10.79
C ILE A 140 1.90 1.90 -12.10
N ILE A 141 1.23 0.94 -12.74
CA ILE A 141 1.74 0.27 -13.95
C ILE A 141 1.59 1.16 -15.18
N TYR A 142 0.43 1.78 -15.35
CA TYR A 142 0.02 2.52 -16.56
C TYR A 142 0.11 4.04 -16.42
N GLY A 143 0.24 4.57 -15.20
CA GLY A 143 0.13 6.00 -14.94
C GLY A 143 -1.31 6.53 -14.99
N THR A 144 -2.31 5.68 -15.24
CA THR A 144 -3.74 6.06 -15.27
C THR A 144 -4.62 4.97 -14.68
N ALA A 145 -5.78 5.36 -14.16
CA ALA A 145 -6.77 4.46 -13.55
C ALA A 145 -7.63 3.69 -14.56
N SER A 146 -7.39 3.85 -15.87
CA SER A 146 -8.20 3.24 -16.91
C SER A 146 -7.35 2.72 -18.06
N ASP A 147 -7.08 1.41 -18.09
CA ASP A 147 -7.03 0.73 -19.37
C ASP A 147 -7.32 -0.77 -19.28
N TYR A 148 -8.19 -1.23 -20.16
CA TYR A 148 -8.69 -2.61 -20.25
C TYR A 148 -7.83 -3.48 -21.20
N GLY A 149 -6.66 -2.99 -21.63
CA GLY A 149 -5.72 -3.67 -22.55
C GLY A 149 -4.62 -4.49 -21.87
N ARG A 150 -4.91 -5.07 -20.71
CA ARG A 150 -3.94 -5.42 -19.64
C ARG A 150 -2.88 -6.48 -19.95
N PHE A 151 -2.92 -7.15 -21.10
CA PHE A 151 -2.09 -8.35 -21.35
C PHE A 151 -1.41 -8.39 -22.72
N ASP A 152 -1.53 -7.34 -23.54
CA ASP A 152 -1.06 -7.39 -24.93
C ASP A 152 0.38 -6.82 -25.12
N ASP A 153 0.93 -6.16 -24.11
CA ASP A 153 2.27 -5.57 -24.12
C ASP A 153 3.22 -6.26 -23.13
N ALA A 154 4.42 -6.62 -23.59
CA ALA A 154 5.42 -7.34 -22.81
C ALA A 154 5.97 -6.52 -21.64
N ASN A 155 6.08 -5.18 -21.80
CA ASN A 155 6.56 -4.31 -20.72
C ASN A 155 5.53 -4.21 -19.60
N THR A 156 4.28 -3.97 -19.96
CA THR A 156 3.14 -3.99 -19.04
C THR A 156 3.06 -5.30 -18.26
N GLN A 157 3.16 -6.43 -18.96
CA GLN A 157 3.11 -7.75 -18.32
C GLN A 157 4.27 -7.93 -17.33
N SER A 158 5.47 -7.48 -17.68
CA SER A 158 6.64 -7.56 -16.79
C SER A 158 6.44 -6.73 -15.52
N ARG A 159 5.92 -5.50 -15.65
CA ARG A 159 5.55 -4.65 -14.50
C ARG A 159 4.49 -5.31 -13.62
N TYR A 160 3.45 -5.88 -14.23
CA TYR A 160 2.39 -6.59 -13.51
C TYR A 160 2.90 -7.80 -12.75
N GLN A 161 3.77 -8.63 -13.36
CA GLN A 161 4.38 -9.78 -12.68
C GLN A 161 5.29 -9.35 -11.52
N LEU A 162 6.07 -8.28 -11.70
CA LEU A 162 6.91 -7.75 -10.61
C LEU A 162 6.05 -7.24 -9.44
N MET A 163 4.96 -6.50 -9.72
CA MET A 163 4.03 -6.05 -8.69
C MET A 163 3.38 -7.21 -7.93
N GLN A 164 2.91 -8.24 -8.64
CA GLN A 164 2.35 -9.43 -8.00
C GLN A 164 3.36 -10.14 -7.07
N SER A 165 4.65 -10.08 -7.38
CA SER A 165 5.68 -10.67 -6.52
C SER A 165 5.83 -9.96 -5.17
N LEU A 166 5.35 -8.71 -5.05
CA LEU A 166 5.35 -7.95 -3.79
C LEU A 166 4.16 -8.30 -2.89
N HIS A 167 3.20 -9.09 -3.39
CA HIS A 167 1.99 -9.46 -2.66
C HIS A 167 2.19 -10.77 -1.87
N ALA A 168 1.52 -10.89 -0.73
CA ALA A 168 1.35 -12.19 -0.09
C ALA A 168 0.38 -13.04 -0.93
N ASN A 169 0.76 -14.27 -1.26
CA ASN A 169 -0.10 -15.18 -2.03
C ASN A 169 -0.87 -16.13 -1.08
N ILE A 170 -1.97 -16.74 -1.55
CA ILE A 170 -2.74 -17.77 -0.82
C ILE A 170 -1.93 -19.00 -0.42
N TYR A 171 -0.78 -19.19 -1.06
CA TYR A 171 0.15 -20.27 -0.78
C TYR A 171 1.25 -19.89 0.25
N GLY A 172 1.16 -18.68 0.83
CA GLY A 172 2.15 -18.14 1.77
C GLY A 172 3.04 -17.07 1.14
N GLY A 173 3.74 -16.31 1.99
CA GLY A 173 4.60 -15.18 1.63
C GLY A 173 4.33 -13.96 2.51
N GLU A 174 5.35 -13.16 2.79
CA GLU A 174 5.17 -11.85 3.41
C GLU A 174 5.02 -10.79 2.32
N ALA A 175 3.95 -10.01 2.38
CA ALA A 175 3.79 -8.85 1.52
C ALA A 175 4.85 -7.81 1.86
N VAL A 176 5.31 -7.06 0.85
CA VAL A 176 6.15 -5.88 1.09
C VAL A 176 5.36 -4.87 1.91
N LYS A 177 5.92 -4.51 3.07
CA LYS A 177 5.36 -3.49 3.96
C LYS A 177 6.07 -2.17 3.69
N ILE A 178 5.33 -1.20 3.22
CA ILE A 178 5.80 0.18 3.16
C ILE A 178 5.38 0.83 4.49
N PRO A 179 6.31 1.46 5.22
CA PRO A 179 5.97 2.10 6.49
C PRO A 179 4.86 3.14 6.29
N GLN A 180 3.78 3.04 7.07
CA GLN A 180 2.59 3.90 6.89
C GLN A 180 2.88 5.37 7.23
N GLU A 181 3.90 5.65 8.05
CA GLU A 181 4.35 7.01 8.42
C GLU A 181 5.39 7.60 7.45
N THR A 182 5.45 7.12 6.21
CA THR A 182 6.42 7.58 5.21
C THR A 182 5.75 8.09 3.95
N VAL A 183 6.45 8.99 3.26
CA VAL A 183 6.16 9.34 1.87
C VAL A 183 7.16 8.63 0.99
N THR A 184 6.67 7.80 0.07
CA THR A 184 7.50 6.99 -0.82
C THR A 184 7.26 7.36 -2.27
N LEU A 185 8.30 7.74 -3.00
CA LEU A 185 8.28 7.80 -4.46
C LEU A 185 8.32 6.37 -5.00
N ILE A 186 7.39 6.05 -5.89
CA ILE A 186 7.34 4.79 -6.63
C ILE A 186 7.48 5.11 -8.11
N GLY A 187 8.26 4.33 -8.85
CA GLY A 187 8.37 4.48 -10.29
C GLY A 187 9.17 3.39 -10.96
N TRP A 188 9.10 3.37 -12.29
CA TRP A 188 9.69 2.34 -13.13
C TRP A 188 10.90 2.84 -13.90
N THR A 189 11.83 1.95 -14.19
CA THR A 189 12.86 2.18 -15.21
C THR A 189 13.09 0.91 -16.01
N THR A 190 13.64 1.06 -17.22
CA THR A 190 14.09 -0.06 -18.06
C THR A 190 15.57 -0.36 -17.90
N GLN A 191 16.26 0.33 -16.99
CA GLN A 191 17.69 0.15 -16.75
C GLN A 191 17.93 -0.93 -15.69
N PRO A 192 18.74 -1.97 -15.99
CA PRO A 192 19.09 -2.98 -15.00
C PRO A 192 19.95 -2.39 -13.88
N GLN A 193 19.74 -2.87 -12.66
CA GLN A 193 20.53 -2.48 -11.48
C GLN A 193 21.79 -3.30 -11.30
N VAL A 194 21.86 -4.44 -11.98
CA VAL A 194 23.02 -5.33 -11.98
C VAL A 194 23.40 -5.57 -13.42
N GLU A 195 24.68 -5.39 -13.73
CA GLU A 195 25.22 -5.76 -15.03
C GLU A 195 25.23 -7.29 -15.14
N VAL A 196 24.52 -7.82 -16.13
CA VAL A 196 24.41 -9.25 -16.40
C VAL A 196 24.71 -9.48 -17.86
N GLY A 197 25.47 -10.53 -18.16
CA GLY A 197 25.86 -10.87 -19.52
C GLY A 197 26.10 -12.36 -19.67
N ILE A 198 26.10 -12.79 -20.93
CA ILE A 198 26.47 -14.16 -21.31
C ILE A 198 27.86 -14.08 -21.94
N ASP A 199 28.81 -14.87 -21.42
CA ASP A 199 30.17 -14.85 -21.93
C ASP A 199 30.24 -15.27 -23.41
N ALA A 200 31.09 -14.57 -24.17
CA ALA A 200 31.43 -14.82 -25.56
C ALA A 200 30.29 -14.79 -26.61
N ARG A 201 29.14 -14.15 -26.34
CA ARG A 201 28.05 -13.98 -27.31
C ARG A 201 27.42 -12.60 -27.27
N GLU A 202 26.91 -12.14 -28.41
CA GLU A 202 25.97 -11.02 -28.43
C GLU A 202 24.70 -11.45 -27.68
N SER A 203 24.28 -10.65 -26.70
CA SER A 203 23.07 -10.86 -25.91
C SER A 203 22.26 -9.58 -25.86
N GLU A 204 20.95 -9.71 -25.88
CA GLU A 204 20.03 -8.62 -25.59
C GLU A 204 19.65 -8.67 -24.11
N VAL A 205 19.72 -7.54 -23.42
CA VAL A 205 19.30 -7.41 -22.03
C VAL A 205 18.04 -6.55 -22.02
N GLN A 206 16.95 -7.13 -21.52
CA GLN A 206 15.71 -6.41 -21.22
C GLN A 206 15.54 -6.38 -19.71
N ALA A 207 15.23 -5.21 -19.16
CA ALA A 207 15.06 -5.04 -17.72
C ALA A 207 13.79 -4.26 -17.41
N THR A 208 13.20 -4.59 -16.27
CA THR A 208 12.09 -3.86 -15.65
C THR A 208 12.45 -3.71 -14.18
N THR A 209 12.72 -2.47 -13.78
CA THR A 209 13.12 -2.13 -12.42
C THR A 209 12.03 -1.27 -11.79
N LEU A 210 11.61 -1.64 -10.59
CA LEU A 210 10.69 -0.86 -9.77
C LEU A 210 11.44 -0.28 -8.57
N TYR A 211 11.27 1.01 -8.33
CA TYR A 211 11.83 1.71 -7.19
C TYR A 211 10.77 2.02 -6.14
N PHE A 212 11.17 1.93 -4.88
CA PHE A 212 10.50 2.51 -3.72
C PHE A 212 11.54 3.37 -3.01
N ILE A 213 11.37 4.69 -3.06
CA ILE A 213 12.32 5.65 -2.51
C ILE A 213 11.61 6.47 -1.44
N GLU A 214 11.98 6.26 -0.17
CA GLU A 214 11.50 7.08 0.94
C GLU A 214 12.03 8.51 0.78
N LEU A 215 11.14 9.49 0.79
CA LEU A 215 11.50 10.89 0.70
C LEU A 215 11.66 11.49 2.11
N PRO A 216 12.65 12.37 2.33
CA PRO A 216 12.78 13.10 3.59
C PRO A 216 11.49 13.84 3.96
N PHE A 217 10.99 13.57 5.16
CA PHE A 217 9.73 14.11 5.64
C PHE A 217 9.93 15.21 6.68
N ASN A 218 9.62 16.45 6.30
CA ASN A 218 9.54 17.59 7.21
C ASN A 218 8.08 17.82 7.60
N GLN A 219 7.81 17.91 8.89
CA GLN A 219 6.46 18.21 9.39
C GLN A 219 6.43 19.65 9.86
N SER A 220 5.49 20.44 9.31
CA SER A 220 5.22 21.80 9.76
C SER A 220 3.79 21.88 10.25
N ILE A 221 3.61 21.60 11.53
CA ILE A 221 2.31 21.73 12.19
C ILE A 221 2.20 23.19 12.63
N GLU A 222 1.36 23.96 11.94
CA GLU A 222 0.95 25.25 12.46
C GLU A 222 -0.05 24.98 13.59
N ALA A 223 0.19 25.54 14.78
CA ALA A 223 -0.61 25.27 15.96
C ALA A 223 -2.07 25.74 15.75
N ALA A 224 -2.89 24.84 15.21
CA ALA A 224 -4.32 24.98 15.08
C ALA A 224 -4.97 24.45 16.36
N ALA A 225 -5.90 25.22 16.91
CA ALA A 225 -6.80 24.69 17.92
C ALA A 225 -7.83 23.79 17.23
N ASN A 226 -8.13 22.62 17.79
CA ASN A 226 -9.03 21.61 17.22
C ASN A 226 -8.47 20.95 15.94
N LEU A 227 -7.26 20.40 16.03
CA LEU A 227 -6.69 19.52 15.01
C LEU A 227 -7.63 18.34 14.74
N THR A 228 -7.77 17.95 13.48
CA THR A 228 -8.45 16.72 13.08
C THR A 228 -7.43 15.73 12.50
N ILE A 229 -7.39 14.49 13.02
CA ILE A 229 -6.54 13.44 12.45
C ILE A 229 -7.27 12.76 11.29
N ASP A 230 -6.90 13.18 10.07
CA ASP A 230 -7.43 12.64 8.81
C ASP A 230 -6.97 11.19 8.52
N GLN A 231 -7.69 10.48 7.66
CA GLN A 231 -7.45 9.10 7.23
C GLN A 231 -5.97 8.77 6.92
N GLY A 232 -5.27 9.66 6.22
CA GLY A 232 -3.88 9.45 5.81
C GLY A 232 -2.87 9.48 6.96
N LEU A 233 -3.30 9.94 8.15
CA LEU A 233 -2.48 10.12 9.35
C LEU A 233 -2.69 9.00 10.38
N TRP A 234 -3.33 7.91 9.96
CA TRP A 234 -3.53 6.69 10.73
C TRP A 234 -2.70 5.55 10.16
N SER A 235 -2.15 4.76 11.07
CA SER A 235 -1.74 3.39 10.80
C SER A 235 -2.86 2.43 11.22
N PHE A 236 -3.01 1.28 10.55
CA PHE A 236 -3.92 0.23 11.02
C PHE A 236 -3.29 -1.17 11.03
N ASP A 237 -3.74 -1.98 11.99
CA ASP A 237 -3.50 -3.41 12.08
C ASP A 237 -4.82 -4.17 12.12
N ILE A 238 -4.84 -5.36 11.52
CA ILE A 238 -5.92 -6.33 11.72
C ILE A 238 -5.55 -7.18 12.94
N ARG A 239 -6.35 -7.10 14.00
CA ARG A 239 -6.06 -7.82 15.26
C ARG A 239 -6.59 -9.23 15.23
N ASP A 240 -7.80 -9.41 14.71
CA ASP A 240 -8.42 -10.73 14.55
C ASP A 240 -9.54 -10.65 13.51
N SER A 241 -9.90 -11.79 12.93
CA SER A 241 -11.01 -11.89 11.97
C SER A 241 -11.55 -13.30 11.84
N SER A 242 -12.81 -13.44 11.45
CA SER A 242 -13.45 -14.72 11.17
C SER A 242 -14.43 -14.59 10.01
N GLY A 243 -14.34 -15.51 9.04
CA GLY A 243 -15.25 -15.54 7.89
C GLY A 243 -15.05 -14.39 6.89
N ILE A 244 -13.99 -13.58 7.06
CA ILE A 244 -13.67 -12.46 6.19
C ILE A 244 -12.49 -12.83 5.31
N TYR A 245 -12.67 -12.60 4.01
CA TYR A 245 -11.64 -12.83 3.01
C TYR A 245 -10.98 -11.49 2.66
N ASN A 246 -9.65 -11.44 2.69
CA ASN A 246 -8.84 -10.26 2.40
C ASN A 246 -9.29 -8.97 3.13
N PRO A 247 -9.20 -8.95 4.46
CA PRO A 247 -9.66 -7.81 5.24
C PRO A 247 -8.91 -6.50 4.97
N SER A 248 -9.65 -5.40 4.92
CA SER A 248 -9.13 -4.03 4.84
C SER A 248 -10.18 -3.08 5.42
N PRO A 249 -9.80 -1.99 6.11
CA PRO A 249 -10.76 -0.95 6.50
C PRO A 249 -11.25 -0.13 5.29
N PHE A 250 -10.62 -0.31 4.13
CA PHE A 250 -11.00 0.27 2.86
C PHE A 250 -11.45 -0.83 1.91
N ASP A 251 -12.68 -0.73 1.43
CA ASP A 251 -13.32 -1.66 0.51
C ASP A 251 -13.47 -3.10 1.04
N LEU A 252 -14.11 -3.21 2.21
CA LEU A 252 -14.39 -4.46 2.89
C LEU A 252 -15.66 -5.13 2.35
N GLU A 253 -15.55 -6.34 1.81
CA GLU A 253 -16.70 -7.19 1.52
C GLU A 253 -16.91 -8.23 2.64
N MET A 254 -18.14 -8.35 3.14
CA MET A 254 -18.49 -9.29 4.21
C MET A 254 -19.77 -10.04 3.86
N SER A 255 -19.78 -11.36 4.04
CA SER A 255 -21.02 -12.17 3.93
C SER A 255 -21.52 -12.64 5.29
N ASN A 256 -20.69 -13.36 6.03
CA ASN A 256 -20.95 -13.71 7.42
C ASN A 256 -19.61 -13.79 8.15
N GLY A 257 -19.47 -13.04 9.23
CA GLY A 257 -18.20 -12.97 9.94
C GLY A 257 -18.02 -11.69 10.71
N TRP A 258 -16.79 -11.49 11.17
CA TRP A 258 -16.38 -10.29 11.88
C TRP A 258 -14.89 -10.01 11.69
N ILE A 259 -14.51 -8.77 11.92
CA ILE A 259 -13.14 -8.29 11.87
C ILE A 259 -12.89 -7.22 12.91
N GLU A 260 -11.69 -7.20 13.47
CA GLU A 260 -11.15 -6.17 14.35
C GLU A 260 -10.00 -5.41 13.69
N PHE A 261 -10.16 -4.10 13.61
CA PHE A 261 -9.12 -3.15 13.24
C PHE A 261 -8.62 -2.42 14.49
N GLU A 262 -7.32 -2.24 14.61
CA GLU A 262 -6.71 -1.27 15.53
C GLU A 262 -6.09 -0.15 14.71
N PHE A 263 -6.59 1.06 14.89
CA PHE A 263 -6.07 2.26 14.29
C PHE A 263 -5.19 2.97 15.31
N THR A 264 -3.98 3.36 14.89
CA THR A 264 -3.02 4.10 15.72
C THR A 264 -2.62 5.36 14.97
N PRO A 265 -2.77 6.55 15.56
CA PRO A 265 -2.38 7.77 14.88
C PRO A 265 -0.84 7.79 14.76
N TRP A 266 -0.33 8.53 13.79
CA TRP A 266 1.11 8.66 13.63
C TRP A 266 1.78 9.15 14.90
N SER A 267 3.04 8.74 15.10
CA SER A 267 3.83 9.08 16.28
C SER A 267 3.75 10.55 16.71
N THR A 268 3.72 11.50 15.77
CA THR A 268 3.57 12.94 16.06
C THR A 268 2.24 13.32 16.73
N PHE A 269 1.16 12.58 16.47
CA PHE A 269 -0.18 12.86 17.02
C PHE A 269 -0.53 11.99 18.24
N GLN A 270 0.36 11.10 18.69
CA GLN A 270 0.09 10.26 19.86
C GLN A 270 0.06 11.05 21.17
N SER A 271 0.53 12.31 21.18
CA SER A 271 0.44 13.23 22.30
C SER A 271 -0.74 14.20 22.22
N LEU A 272 -1.63 14.05 21.23
CA LEU A 272 -2.81 14.89 21.08
C LEU A 272 -3.68 14.84 22.35
N ASP A 273 -4.04 16.00 22.90
CA ASP A 273 -5.07 16.12 23.93
C ASP A 273 -6.43 15.97 23.26
N VAL A 274 -6.93 14.74 23.21
CA VAL A 274 -8.14 14.37 22.49
C VAL A 274 -9.37 14.98 23.16
N ASP A 275 -10.18 15.70 22.39
CA ASP A 275 -11.44 16.31 22.84
C ASP A 275 -12.69 15.66 22.20
N GLY A 276 -12.50 14.75 21.25
CA GLY A 276 -13.59 14.01 20.60
C GLY A 276 -13.16 12.84 19.73
N LEU A 277 -14.11 11.95 19.47
CA LEU A 277 -13.98 10.81 18.56
C LEU A 277 -15.25 10.68 17.70
N ASP A 278 -15.04 10.59 16.39
CA ASP A 278 -16.06 10.15 15.44
C ASP A 278 -15.64 8.81 14.80
N VAL A 279 -16.61 8.01 14.37
CA VAL A 279 -16.39 6.82 13.54
C VAL A 279 -17.10 7.03 12.22
N VAL A 280 -16.32 7.07 11.13
CA VAL A 280 -16.86 7.17 9.78
C VAL A 280 -17.08 5.77 9.22
N MET A 281 -18.23 5.57 8.59
CA MET A 281 -18.52 4.38 7.80
C MET A 281 -19.17 4.77 6.48
N ALA A 282 -18.59 4.37 5.35
CA ALA A 282 -19.12 4.74 4.04
C ALA A 282 -19.59 3.53 3.21
N LEU A 283 -20.68 3.74 2.46
CA LEU A 283 -21.09 2.85 1.39
C LEU A 283 -20.24 3.05 0.13
N PRO A 284 -20.07 2.01 -0.69
CA PRO A 284 -19.55 2.19 -2.04
C PRO A 284 -20.47 3.12 -2.85
N LEU A 285 -19.90 3.85 -3.80
CA LEU A 285 -20.67 4.70 -4.69
C LEU A 285 -21.54 3.85 -5.64
N GLY A 286 -22.77 4.28 -5.88
CA GLY A 286 -23.69 3.66 -6.83
C GLY A 286 -25.02 3.22 -6.22
N GLU A 287 -26.10 3.28 -7.02
CA GLU A 287 -27.46 2.95 -6.57
C GLU A 287 -27.62 1.49 -6.12
N TYR A 288 -26.74 0.59 -6.56
CA TYR A 288 -26.78 -0.84 -6.20
C TYR A 288 -26.62 -1.08 -4.69
N TYR A 289 -25.86 -0.25 -4.01
CA TYR A 289 -25.60 -0.37 -2.58
C TYR A 289 -26.59 0.43 -1.72
N ALA A 290 -27.53 1.15 -2.36
CA ALA A 290 -28.56 1.89 -1.66
C ALA A 290 -29.51 0.89 -0.97
N GLY A 291 -29.57 0.95 0.37
CA GLY A 291 -30.43 0.07 1.17
C GLY A 291 -29.78 -1.22 1.65
N GLN A 292 -28.46 -1.34 1.54
CA GLN A 292 -27.71 -2.41 2.21
C GLN A 292 -27.95 -2.40 3.72
N GLU A 293 -28.03 -3.59 4.33
CA GLU A 293 -28.13 -3.74 5.79
C GLU A 293 -26.89 -3.16 6.48
N MET A 294 -27.11 -2.53 7.64
CA MET A 294 -26.03 -1.98 8.46
C MET A 294 -25.32 -3.12 9.22
N PRO A 295 -23.99 -3.24 9.15
CA PRO A 295 -23.28 -4.16 10.02
C PRO A 295 -23.38 -3.72 11.49
N THR A 296 -23.16 -4.68 12.40
CA THR A 296 -22.96 -4.34 13.81
C THR A 296 -21.56 -3.79 14.00
N VAL A 297 -21.47 -2.59 14.56
CA VAL A 297 -20.23 -1.90 14.89
C VAL A 297 -20.02 -1.93 16.39
N SER A 298 -18.79 -2.18 16.82
CA SER A 298 -18.43 -2.12 18.23
C SER A 298 -17.08 -1.43 18.41
N LEU A 299 -16.94 -0.70 19.52
CA LEU A 299 -15.69 -0.09 19.94
C LEU A 299 -15.12 -0.85 21.13
N TRP A 300 -13.80 -0.96 21.20
CA TRP A 300 -13.14 -1.54 22.36
C TRP A 300 -13.08 -0.51 23.48
N ASP A 301 -13.64 -0.86 24.62
CA ASP A 301 -13.49 -0.10 25.84
C ASP A 301 -12.19 -0.51 26.55
N TRP A 302 -11.26 0.44 26.66
CA TRP A 302 -9.96 0.23 27.31
C TRP A 302 -10.05 0.19 28.83
N GLN A 303 -11.09 0.75 29.42
CA GLN A 303 -11.33 0.76 30.87
C GLN A 303 -11.94 -0.56 31.34
N GLU A 304 -12.92 -1.07 30.59
CA GLU A 304 -13.64 -2.31 30.91
C GLU A 304 -13.01 -3.56 30.28
N GLY A 305 -12.21 -3.39 29.22
CA GLY A 305 -11.63 -4.52 28.48
C GLY A 305 -12.70 -5.32 27.73
N ALA A 306 -13.68 -4.64 27.12
CA ALA A 306 -14.82 -5.25 26.48
C ALA A 306 -15.21 -4.54 25.18
N TRP A 307 -15.88 -5.25 24.28
CA TRP A 307 -16.48 -4.66 23.08
C TRP A 307 -17.85 -4.08 23.42
N ILE A 308 -18.03 -2.79 23.18
CA ILE A 308 -19.29 -2.07 23.36
C ILE A 308 -19.91 -1.80 22.00
N LYS A 309 -21.15 -2.25 21.81
CA LYS A 309 -21.88 -2.07 20.56
C LYS A 309 -22.35 -0.62 20.40
N LEU A 310 -22.21 -0.08 19.19
CA LEU A 310 -22.85 1.17 18.81
C LEU A 310 -24.29 0.86 18.38
N ASP A 311 -25.27 1.15 19.22
CA ASP A 311 -26.67 0.77 18.98
C ASP A 311 -27.35 1.56 17.86
N ASP A 312 -26.95 2.82 17.66
CA ASP A 312 -27.51 3.73 16.64
C ASP A 312 -26.51 4.02 15.52
N ALA A 313 -25.66 3.04 15.17
CA ALA A 313 -24.70 3.19 14.08
C ALA A 313 -25.41 3.44 12.74
N THR A 314 -24.94 4.43 11.99
CA THR A 314 -25.43 4.80 10.67
C THR A 314 -24.31 4.85 9.64
N TRP A 315 -24.66 4.74 8.36
CA TRP A 315 -23.76 5.10 7.27
C TRP A 315 -23.49 6.62 7.34
N GLY A 316 -22.23 7.01 7.32
CA GLY A 316 -21.76 8.37 7.50
C GLY A 316 -20.91 8.51 8.76
N VAL A 317 -21.01 9.68 9.39
CA VAL A 317 -20.27 10.03 10.61
C VAL A 317 -21.08 9.62 11.84
N ASN A 318 -20.47 8.88 12.76
CA ASN A 318 -21.06 8.47 14.02
C ASN A 318 -20.29 9.13 15.17
N ARG A 319 -20.91 10.11 15.83
CA ARG A 319 -20.33 10.78 17.00
C ARG A 319 -20.33 9.85 18.19
N ILE A 320 -19.19 9.75 18.86
CA ILE A 320 -19.02 8.90 20.04
C ILE A 320 -19.05 9.76 21.30
N ASP A 321 -20.14 9.64 22.05
CA ASP A 321 -20.22 10.19 23.41
C ASP A 321 -19.35 9.36 24.37
N GLU A 322 -18.82 9.99 25.42
CA GLU A 322 -17.88 9.36 26.37
C GLU A 322 -16.66 8.73 25.67
N TYR A 323 -16.09 9.42 24.68
CA TYR A 323 -15.00 8.92 23.83
C TYR A 323 -13.76 8.46 24.62
N GLU A 324 -13.53 9.02 25.80
CA GLU A 324 -12.34 8.81 26.63
C GLU A 324 -12.14 7.33 27.03
N ARG A 325 -13.20 6.52 26.99
CA ARG A 325 -13.11 5.07 27.26
C ARG A 325 -12.65 4.25 26.05
N TYR A 326 -12.80 4.78 24.83
CA TYR A 326 -12.52 4.09 23.57
C TYR A 326 -11.17 4.46 22.94
N VAL A 327 -10.53 5.51 23.45
CA VAL A 327 -9.20 5.98 23.04
C VAL A 327 -8.17 5.58 24.11
N ASN A 328 -7.07 4.94 23.72
CA ASN A 328 -6.01 4.61 24.67
C ASN A 328 -5.04 5.79 24.90
N ASN A 329 -3.99 5.56 25.69
CA ASN A 329 -2.99 6.58 26.04
C ASN A 329 -2.08 7.06 24.91
N ILE A 330 -2.16 6.46 23.72
CA ILE A 330 -1.43 6.88 22.51
C ILE A 330 -2.40 7.27 21.38
N GLY A 331 -3.69 7.46 21.69
CA GLY A 331 -4.70 7.81 20.70
C GLY A 331 -5.23 6.64 19.86
N SER A 332 -4.84 5.38 20.14
CA SER A 332 -5.35 4.25 19.36
C SER A 332 -6.81 3.96 19.65
N VAL A 333 -7.54 3.57 18.60
CA VAL A 333 -8.94 3.17 18.65
C VAL A 333 -9.08 1.79 18.01
N ARG A 334 -9.84 0.90 18.64
CA ARG A 334 -10.18 -0.40 18.05
C ARG A 334 -11.64 -0.45 17.65
N ILE A 335 -11.87 -0.91 16.43
CA ILE A 335 -13.20 -1.02 15.84
C ILE A 335 -13.41 -2.46 15.40
N ARG A 336 -14.52 -3.07 15.83
CA ARG A 336 -14.98 -4.36 15.34
C ARG A 336 -16.22 -4.17 14.47
N ILE A 337 -16.21 -4.81 13.31
CA ILE A 337 -17.37 -4.93 12.43
C ILE A 337 -17.79 -6.38 12.41
N SER A 338 -19.09 -6.63 12.54
CA SER A 338 -19.64 -7.97 12.41
C SER A 338 -20.94 -7.93 11.60
N TYR A 339 -21.18 -8.99 10.85
CA TYR A 339 -22.36 -9.10 10.02
C TYR A 339 -22.77 -10.57 9.88
N THR A 340 -24.07 -10.83 10.05
CA THR A 340 -24.64 -12.18 10.07
C THR A 340 -25.86 -12.30 9.15
N GLY A 341 -25.98 -11.42 8.16
CA GLY A 341 -27.10 -11.43 7.22
C GLY A 341 -26.97 -12.51 6.14
N PHE A 342 -27.98 -12.59 5.28
CA PHE A 342 -28.05 -13.59 4.21
C PHE A 342 -27.42 -13.14 2.89
N THR A 343 -27.20 -11.83 2.72
CA THR A 343 -26.59 -11.21 1.54
C THR A 343 -25.22 -10.65 1.89
N SER A 344 -24.28 -10.58 0.95
CA SER A 344 -23.05 -9.83 1.21
C SER A 344 -23.33 -8.34 1.38
N ILE A 345 -22.50 -7.70 2.19
CA ILE A 345 -22.42 -6.26 2.36
C ILE A 345 -21.03 -5.80 1.94
N ARG A 346 -20.94 -4.55 1.49
CA ARG A 346 -19.70 -3.90 1.16
C ARG A 346 -19.59 -2.59 1.93
N VAL A 347 -18.50 -2.42 2.66
CA VAL A 347 -18.16 -1.19 3.41
C VAL A 347 -16.98 -0.56 2.68
N ARG A 348 -17.20 0.59 2.04
CA ARG A 348 -16.13 1.28 1.31
C ARG A 348 -15.03 1.74 2.26
N GLU A 349 -15.40 2.12 3.47
CA GLU A 349 -14.51 2.77 4.40
C GLU A 349 -15.04 2.62 5.82
N ILE A 350 -14.15 2.32 6.76
CA ILE A 350 -14.39 2.43 8.19
C ILE A 350 -13.13 2.93 8.91
N GLN A 351 -13.26 4.00 9.69
CA GLN A 351 -12.13 4.55 10.43
C GLN A 351 -12.57 5.48 11.56
N PRO A 352 -11.73 5.68 12.57
CA PRO A 352 -11.90 6.75 13.54
C PRO A 352 -11.47 8.10 12.96
N ILE A 353 -12.02 9.18 13.52
CA ILE A 353 -11.51 10.54 13.41
C ILE A 353 -11.34 11.06 14.84
N LEU A 354 -10.14 11.51 15.17
CA LEU A 354 -9.86 12.18 16.44
C LEU A 354 -9.80 13.69 16.24
N TYR A 355 -10.27 14.38 17.27
CA TYR A 355 -10.21 15.83 17.42
C TYR A 355 -9.40 16.14 18.67
N GLY A 356 -8.64 17.24 18.67
CA GLY A 356 -7.94 17.69 19.86
C GLY A 356 -6.88 18.76 19.62
N ASP A 357 -6.06 19.00 20.63
CA ASP A 357 -4.98 20.01 20.60
C ASP A 357 -3.60 19.34 20.81
N LEU A 358 -2.57 19.81 20.10
CA LEU A 358 -1.19 19.30 20.19
C LEU A 358 -0.30 20.02 21.22
#